data_AF-A0A432FGM4-F1
#
_entry.id   AF-A0A432FGM4-F1
#
_cell.length_a   1.000
_cell.length_b   1.000
_cell.length_c   1.000
_cell.angle_alpha   90.00
_cell.angle_beta   90.00
_cell.angle_gamma   90.00
#
_symmetry.space_group_name_H-M   'P 1'
#
loop_
_entity.id
_entity.type
_entity.pdbx_description
1 polymer ?
#
loop_
_entity_poly.entity_id
_entity_poly.type
_entity_poly.pdbx_seq_one_letter_code
_entity_poly.pdbx_strand_id
1 'polypeptide(L)'
;MLPDKCSIREGNKDCVNPPKYVITVVSNNDEFMLGITCEKHKTSVSSKIGSLQNDGKIPKGRIKFENLKSVQTDCIRGDPDDLIQL
;
A
#
# COMPACT_ATOMS: atom_id res chain seq x y z
N MET A 1 -7.61 4.62 -9.90
CA MET A 1 -6.30 4.31 -10.53
C MET A 1 -5.25 4.19 -9.42
N LEU A 2 -4.30 3.26 -9.55
CA LEU A 2 -3.17 3.19 -8.61
C LEU A 2 -2.20 4.36 -8.84
N PRO A 3 -1.47 4.82 -7.81
CA PRO A 3 -0.47 5.88 -8.00
C PRO A 3 0.66 5.43 -8.93
N ASP A 4 1.11 6.33 -9.80
CA ASP A 4 2.24 6.06 -10.71
C ASP A 4 3.59 5.98 -10.00
N LYS A 5 3.65 6.43 -8.75
CA LYS A 5 4.87 6.57 -7.96
C LYS A 5 4.68 5.96 -6.58
N CYS A 6 5.72 5.31 -6.05
CA CYS A 6 5.69 4.81 -4.69
C CYS A 6 5.71 5.97 -3.67
N SER A 7 5.24 5.70 -2.44
CA SER A 7 5.02 6.73 -1.40
C SER A 7 6.31 7.21 -0.70
N ILE A 8 7.49 6.89 -1.21
CA ILE A 8 8.77 7.09 -0.52
C ILE A 8 9.53 8.29 -1.10
N ARG A 9 10.09 9.13 -0.22
CA ARG A 9 10.99 10.23 -0.56
C ARG A 9 12.41 9.89 -0.15
N GLU A 10 13.36 10.05 -1.06
CA GLU A 10 14.80 9.96 -0.79
C GLU A 10 15.35 11.39 -0.70
N GLY A 11 15.59 11.86 0.54
CA GLY A 11 15.92 13.27 0.79
C GLY A 11 14.75 14.18 0.40
N ASN A 12 14.99 15.13 -0.51
CA ASN A 12 13.96 16.04 -1.01
C ASN A 12 13.27 15.57 -2.30
N LYS A 13 13.67 14.43 -2.87
CA LYS A 13 13.14 13.93 -4.14
C LYS A 13 12.15 12.79 -3.92
N ASP A 14 10.99 12.91 -4.57
CA ASP A 14 10.00 11.84 -4.60
C ASP A 14 10.51 10.69 -5.46
N CYS A 15 10.26 9.46 -5.04
CA CYS A 15 10.55 8.32 -5.88
C CYS A 15 9.70 8.39 -7.16
N VAL A 16 10.33 8.07 -8.29
CA VAL A 16 9.67 8.00 -9.60
C VAL A 16 9.31 6.57 -10.01
N ASN A 17 9.67 5.58 -9.19
CA ASN A 17 9.40 4.18 -9.50
C ASN A 17 7.95 3.84 -9.19
N PRO A 18 7.30 3.04 -10.06
CA PRO A 18 5.95 2.56 -9.79
C PRO A 18 5.92 1.66 -8.55
N PRO A 19 4.83 1.69 -7.78
CA PRO A 19 4.66 0.82 -6.63
C PRO A 19 4.46 -0.62 -7.08
N LYS A 20 5.07 -1.56 -6.35
CA LYS A 20 4.96 -3.01 -6.60
C LYS A 20 4.33 -3.76 -5.43
N TYR A 21 4.43 -3.18 -4.23
CA TYR A 21 3.99 -3.82 -3.00
C TYR A 21 3.02 -2.93 -2.22
N VAL A 22 1.95 -3.53 -1.70
CA VAL A 22 1.21 -3.02 -0.55
C VAL A 22 1.93 -3.47 0.72
N ILE A 23 2.02 -2.56 1.68
CA ILE A 23 2.60 -2.80 2.99
C ILE A 23 1.48 -2.86 4.00
N THR A 24 1.41 -3.97 4.73
CA THR A 24 0.50 -4.14 5.85
C THR A 24 1.26 -4.55 7.11
N VAL A 25 0.67 -4.27 8.27
CA VAL A 25 1.11 -4.81 9.55
C VAL A 25 -0.01 -5.66 10.12
N VAL A 26 0.30 -6.93 10.37
CA VAL A 26 -0.62 -7.87 11.02
C VAL A 26 -0.36 -7.85 12.52
N SER A 27 -1.37 -7.46 13.29
CA SER A 27 -1.31 -7.33 14.75
C SER A 27 -2.64 -7.77 15.37
N ASN A 28 -2.60 -8.64 16.37
CA ASN A 28 -3.78 -9.09 17.12
C ASN A 28 -4.97 -9.55 16.26
N ASN A 29 -4.70 -10.32 15.20
CA ASN A 29 -5.66 -10.78 14.18
C ASN A 29 -6.22 -9.70 13.23
N ASP A 30 -5.84 -8.45 13.39
CA ASP A 30 -6.15 -7.37 12.45
C ASP A 30 -4.99 -7.14 11.47
N GLU A 31 -5.32 -6.63 10.28
CA GLU A 31 -4.35 -6.26 9.24
C GLU A 31 -4.52 -4.78 8.89
N PHE A 32 -3.47 -3.99 9.14
CA PHE A 32 -3.47 -2.55 8.93
C PHE A 32 -2.65 -2.19 7.70
N MET A 33 -3.27 -1.59 6.69
CA MET A 33 -2.57 -1.05 5.53
C MET A 33 -1.80 0.22 5.93
N LEU A 34 -0.50 0.24 5.65
CA LEU A 34 0.36 1.40 5.93
C LEU A 34 0.66 2.23 4.68
N GLY A 35 0.75 1.59 3.51
CA GLY A 35 1.05 2.28 2.26
C GLY A 35 1.56 1.35 1.17
N ILE A 36 2.23 1.94 0.18
CA ILE A 36 2.76 1.23 -1.00
C ILE A 36 4.24 1.56 -1.24
N THR A 37 5.01 0.58 -1.70
CA THR A 37 6.44 0.74 -2.01
C THR A 37 6.82 0.09 -3.34
N CYS A 38 7.89 0.59 -3.95
CA CYS A 38 8.58 -0.11 -5.04
C CYS A 38 9.57 -1.14 -4.49
N GLU A 39 10.12 -1.99 -5.36
CA GLU A 39 11.12 -3.01 -5.01
C GLU A 39 12.36 -2.39 -4.34
N LYS A 40 12.88 -1.30 -4.92
CA LYS A 40 14.11 -0.62 -4.47
C LYS A 40 14.02 -0.20 -2.99
N HIS A 41 12.84 0.24 -2.54
CA HIS A 41 12.65 0.78 -1.19
C HIS A 41 12.17 -0.23 -0.16
N LYS A 42 11.90 -1.48 -0.56
CA LYS A 42 11.35 -2.52 0.33
C LYS A 42 12.13 -2.68 1.63
N THR A 43 13.45 -2.81 1.57
CA THR A 43 14.32 -2.99 2.74
C THR A 43 14.34 -1.75 3.63
N SER A 44 14.47 -0.56 3.04
CA SER A 44 14.50 0.71 3.78
C SER A 44 13.19 0.96 4.53
N VAL A 45 12.06 0.68 3.86
CA VAL A 45 10.73 0.82 4.44
C VAL A 45 10.50 -0.20 5.56
N SER A 46 10.92 -1.46 5.37
CA SER A 46 10.84 -2.48 6.42
C SER A 46 11.60 -2.05 7.68
N SER A 47 12.82 -1.53 7.54
CA SER A 47 13.61 -1.03 8.67
C SER A 47 12.93 0.16 9.34
N LYS A 48 12.38 1.10 8.56
CA LYS A 48 11.69 2.28 9.09
C LYS A 48 10.43 1.90 9.87
N ILE A 49 9.64 0.96 9.37
CA ILE A 49 8.45 0.46 10.07
C ILE A 49 8.85 -0.25 11.35
N GLY A 50 9.91 -1.05 11.35
CA GLY A 50 10.45 -1.66 12.56
C GLY A 50 10.82 -0.62 13.63
N SER A 51 11.49 0.46 13.25
CA SER A 51 11.76 1.57 14.18
C SER A 51 10.47 2.22 14.70
N LEU A 52 9.48 2.45 13.83
CA LEU A 52 8.21 3.06 14.23
C LEU A 52 7.37 2.16 15.15
N GLN A 53 7.47 0.83 15.01
CA GLN A 53 6.88 -0.13 15.95
C GLN A 53 7.57 -0.10 17.31
N ASN A 54 8.90 0.05 17.33
CA ASN A 54 9.66 0.20 18.58
C ASN A 54 9.31 1.52 19.30
N ASP A 55 9.13 2.60 18.54
CA ASP A 55 8.69 3.91 19.05
C ASP A 55 7.21 3.93 19.46
N GLY A 56 6.45 2.85 19.23
CA GLY A 56 5.03 2.76 19.55
C GLY A 56 4.10 3.59 18.66
N LYS A 57 4.61 4.11 17.52
CA LYS A 57 3.81 4.90 16.56
C LYS A 57 2.97 4.03 15.61
N ILE A 58 3.36 2.78 15.44
CA ILE A 58 2.67 1.77 14.63
C ILE A 58 2.42 0.55 15.51
N PRO A 59 1.29 -0.17 15.36
CA PRO A 59 1.03 -1.41 16.10
C PRO A 59 2.19 -2.40 15.97
N LYS A 60 2.58 -3.03 17.08
CA LYS A 60 3.57 -4.12 17.06
C LYS A 60 2.96 -5.32 16.36
N GLY A 61 3.67 -5.85 15.37
CA GLY A 61 3.13 -6.91 14.53
C GLY A 61 4.07 -7.29 13.40
N ARG A 62 3.67 -8.28 12.61
CA ARG A 62 4.45 -8.74 11.48
C ARG A 62 4.23 -7.83 10.27
N ILE A 63 5.32 -7.29 9.73
CA ILE A 63 5.29 -6.55 8.47
C ILE A 63 5.11 -7.55 7.32
N LYS A 64 4.13 -7.29 6.45
CA LYS A 64 3.83 -8.10 5.28
C LYS A 64 3.86 -7.22 4.04
N PHE A 65 4.44 -7.77 2.97
CA PHE A 65 4.53 -7.14 1.66
C PHE A 65 3.77 -8.00 0.65
N GLU A 66 2.71 -7.46 0.08
CA GLU A 66 1.89 -8.14 -0.91
C GLU A 66 2.04 -7.50 -2.28
N ASN A 67 2.17 -8.30 -3.34
CA ASN A 67 2.23 -7.76 -4.70
C ASN A 67 0.94 -7.02 -5.04
N LEU A 68 1.08 -5.79 -5.52
CA LEU A 68 -0.02 -5.01 -6.08
C LEU A 68 -0.57 -5.73 -7.32
N LYS A 69 -1.88 -5.93 -7.33
CA LYS A 69 -2.62 -6.36 -8.52
C LYS A 69 -3.52 -5.21 -8.95
N SER A 70 -3.33 -4.74 -10.17
CA SER A 70 -4.22 -3.74 -10.75
C SER A 70 -5.54 -4.40 -11.10
N VAL A 71 -6.63 -3.96 -10.47
CA VAL A 71 -7.99 -4.31 -10.86
C VAL A 71 -8.65 -3.04 -11.39
N GLN A 72 -9.13 -3.09 -12.62
CA GLN A 72 -9.95 -2.03 -13.19
C GLN A 72 -11.41 -2.48 -13.11
N THR A 73 -12.21 -1.67 -12.44
CA THR A 73 -13.65 -1.82 -12.37
C THR A 73 -14.27 -0.56 -12.94
N ASP A 74 -15.31 -0.69 -13.73
CA ASP A 74 -16.08 0.48 -14.13
C ASP A 74 -16.76 1.08 -12.90
N CYS A 75 -16.61 2.39 -12.74
CA CYS A 75 -17.26 3.12 -11.67
C CYS A 75 -18.71 3.36 -12.07
N ILE A 76 -19.58 2.41 -11.75
CA ILE A 76 -21.03 2.52 -11.96
C ILE A 76 -21.67 3.32 -10.83
N ARG A 77 -22.68 4.13 -11.14
CA ARG A 77 -23.42 4.94 -10.15
C ARG A 77 -24.58 4.15 -9.53
N GLY A 78 -24.97 3.05 -10.18
CA GLY A 78 -26.11 2.23 -9.76
C GLY A 78 -27.44 2.79 -10.25
N ASP A 79 -27.41 3.65 -11.27
CA ASP A 79 -28.63 4.07 -11.97
C ASP A 79 -29.20 2.91 -12.80
N PRO A 80 -30.50 2.91 -13.13
CA PRO A 80 -31.13 1.82 -13.90
C PRO A 80 -30.45 1.54 -15.25
N ASP A 81 -29.86 2.57 -15.86
CA ASP A 81 -29.07 2.48 -17.09
C ASP A 81 -27.69 1.80 -16.91
N ASP A 82 -27.20 1.67 -15.67
CA ASP A 82 -25.96 0.97 -15.33
C ASP A 82 -26.18 -0.54 -15.07
N LEU A 83 -27.44 -0.99 -14.99
CA LEU A 83 -27.78 -2.39 -14.69
C LEU A 83 -27.62 -3.26 -15.94
N ILE A 84 -26.90 -4.37 -15.79
CA ILE A 84 -26.79 -5.39 -16.84
C ILE A 84 -28.16 -6.04 -16.99
N GLN A 85 -28.82 -5.81 -18.14
CA GLN A 85 -30.03 -6.54 -18.53
C GLN A 85 -29.63 -7.93 -19.03
N LEU A 86 -30.20 -8.98 -18.43
CA LEU A 86 -30.06 -10.39 -18.83
C LEU A 86 -31.10 -10.76 -19.88
#